data_AF-A0A133Y3D8-F1
#
_entry.id   AF-A0A133Y3D8-F1
#
_cell.length_a   1.000
_cell.length_b   1.000
_cell.length_c   1.000
_cell.angle_alpha   90.00
_cell.angle_beta   90.00
_cell.angle_gamma   90.00
#
_symmetry.space_group_name_H-M   'P 1'
#
loop_
_entity.id
_entity.type
_entity.pdbx_description
1 polymer ?
#
loop_
_entity_poly.entity_id
_entity_poly.type
_entity_poly.pdbx_seq_one_letter_code
_entity_poly.pdbx_strand_id
1 'polypeptide(L)'
;MQLPSAFIKKYQRLLSSTDSPPFLHELEEGTVKKGFRINSLKENALKICQEELPFDLDPAPYAPLSFYGEIDGKSPLHQAGLVYSQEPSAMSVATVVDPQPGECILDLCAAPGGKSTQLAAALKGKGLLVANEIIPKRAKILAENIERLGITNAIVTNHSPNQLAQHLPGYFDKVLVDAPCSGEGMFRKDNPAISEWTPQTPLTCQARQKEILPEALRLLKPGGQLIYSTCTFAPEENEEIIAWLVDHFPLHVDPIENFSTNIVSSGLMIWGQGNPDLEGTRRIWPHLHPGEGHFVARLTYQGPTQSSPSQFTSRSKKKSEKSSSRSLSREEKLYFEEFADRFNLQSISAPSLQVFGQELWLLPTPCPNLSGLRCLRQGLHLGSFLKKRFHPSFALAMALSPSASIPKLDLSYEEWSHYIQGETFQKPGNQGWCLLCYHHMSIGFGKQVQGTVKNFYPKGLRFIPH
;
A
#
# COMPACT_ATOMS: atom_id res chain seq x y z
N MET A 1 22.06 11.76 -18.77
CA MET A 1 20.83 12.58 -18.54
C MET A 1 21.24 14.01 -18.19
N GLN A 2 20.45 15.07 -18.44
CA GLN A 2 20.90 16.45 -18.11
C GLN A 2 20.21 16.97 -16.84
N LEU A 3 20.96 17.10 -15.74
CA LEU A 3 20.45 17.65 -14.48
C LEU A 3 20.24 19.18 -14.56
N PRO A 4 19.28 19.76 -13.81
CA PRO A 4 19.10 21.20 -13.75
C PRO A 4 20.33 21.91 -13.18
N SER A 5 20.79 22.99 -13.83
CA SER A 5 22.00 23.72 -13.39
C SER A 5 21.90 24.27 -11.97
N ALA A 6 20.71 24.66 -11.54
CA ALA A 6 20.48 25.12 -10.17
C ALA A 6 20.49 23.96 -9.14
N PHE A 7 20.08 22.75 -9.54
CA PHE A 7 20.21 21.55 -8.72
C PHE A 7 21.69 21.21 -8.50
N ILE A 8 22.49 21.20 -9.56
CA ILE A 8 23.94 20.97 -9.49
C ILE A 8 24.60 21.95 -8.51
N LYS A 9 24.35 23.26 -8.69
CA LYS A 9 24.90 24.32 -7.81
C LYS A 9 24.42 24.21 -6.37
N LYS A 10 23.21 23.71 -6.12
CA LYS A 10 22.70 23.46 -4.77
C LYS A 10 23.52 22.35 -4.10
N TYR A 11 23.64 21.19 -4.76
CA TYR A 11 24.31 20.03 -4.15
C TYR A 11 25.84 20.15 -4.09
N GLN A 12 26.46 20.94 -4.97
CA GLN A 12 27.87 21.33 -4.83
C GLN A 12 28.16 22.19 -3.59
N ARG A 13 27.16 22.93 -3.10
CA ARG A 13 27.29 23.73 -1.87
C ARG A 13 26.94 22.94 -0.63
N LEU A 14 25.98 22.02 -0.72
CA LEU A 14 25.49 21.24 0.41
C LEU A 14 26.40 20.05 0.75
N LEU A 15 26.90 19.36 -0.28
CA LEU A 15 27.76 18.19 -0.10
C LEU A 15 29.23 18.60 -0.07
N SER A 16 30.05 17.77 0.56
CA SER A 16 31.49 17.95 0.61
C SER A 16 32.10 17.94 -0.81
N SER A 17 33.31 18.49 -0.96
CA SER A 17 34.04 18.41 -2.22
C SER A 17 34.36 16.97 -2.65
N THR A 18 34.30 16.00 -1.72
CA THR A 18 34.50 14.58 -2.00
C THR A 18 33.21 13.85 -2.37
N ASP A 19 32.05 14.26 -1.83
CA ASP A 19 30.77 13.57 -2.06
C ASP A 19 29.96 14.17 -3.21
N SER A 20 30.09 15.48 -3.48
CA SER A 20 29.31 16.12 -4.55
C SER A 20 29.59 15.53 -5.94
N PRO A 21 30.85 15.33 -6.38
CA PRO A 21 31.13 14.76 -7.70
C PRO A 21 30.54 13.35 -7.92
N PRO A 22 30.76 12.35 -7.04
CA PRO A 22 30.19 11.02 -7.24
C PRO A 22 28.66 11.01 -7.14
N PHE A 23 28.06 11.85 -6.29
CA PHE A 23 26.60 11.99 -6.23
C PHE A 23 25.99 12.43 -7.57
N LEU A 24 26.55 13.49 -8.17
CA LEU A 24 26.05 14.03 -9.44
C LEU A 24 26.29 13.04 -10.59
N HIS A 25 27.47 12.41 -10.62
CA HIS A 25 27.79 11.41 -11.63
C HIS A 25 26.83 10.22 -11.60
N GLU A 26 26.52 9.69 -10.41
CA GLU A 26 25.57 8.59 -10.27
C GLU A 26 24.15 8.95 -10.71
N LEU A 27 23.74 10.22 -10.54
CA LEU A 27 22.44 10.70 -11.04
C LEU A 27 22.39 10.85 -12.56
N GLU A 28 23.52 11.16 -13.21
CA GLU A 28 23.56 11.38 -14.67
C GLU A 28 23.77 10.09 -15.47
N GLU A 29 24.63 9.21 -14.96
CA GLU A 29 25.17 8.03 -15.67
C GLU A 29 24.88 6.69 -14.95
N GLY A 30 24.42 6.73 -13.71
CA GLY A 30 24.16 5.52 -12.93
C GLY A 30 22.96 4.73 -13.45
N THR A 31 23.01 3.39 -13.34
CA THR A 31 21.91 2.50 -13.76
C THR A 31 20.79 2.39 -12.73
N VAL A 32 19.55 2.72 -13.11
CA VAL A 32 18.37 2.58 -12.25
C VAL A 32 18.23 1.13 -11.77
N LYS A 33 18.16 0.94 -10.45
CA LYS A 33 17.94 -0.40 -9.89
C LYS A 33 16.44 -0.66 -9.78
N LYS A 34 15.92 -1.55 -10.63
CA LYS A 34 14.55 -2.05 -10.52
C LYS A 34 14.49 -3.08 -9.39
N GLY A 35 13.36 -3.10 -8.69
CA GLY A 35 13.12 -4.03 -7.61
C GLY A 35 11.67 -4.46 -7.55
N PHE A 36 11.45 -5.55 -6.84
CA PHE A 36 10.12 -6.04 -6.51
C PHE A 36 10.13 -6.72 -5.14
N ARG A 37 8.94 -6.95 -4.62
CA ARG A 37 8.72 -7.74 -3.41
C ARG A 37 7.84 -8.94 -3.71
N ILE A 38 8.14 -10.05 -3.05
CA ILE A 38 7.25 -11.21 -2.99
C ILE A 38 6.25 -11.00 -1.85
N ASN A 39 4.98 -11.29 -2.13
CA ASN A 39 3.88 -11.14 -1.20
C ASN A 39 3.79 -12.34 -0.25
N SER A 40 4.22 -12.14 1.01
CA SER A 40 4.19 -13.18 2.05
C SER A 40 2.79 -13.62 2.46
N LEU A 41 1.73 -12.91 2.06
CA LEU A 41 0.34 -13.33 2.29
C LEU A 41 -0.09 -14.47 1.35
N LYS A 42 0.63 -14.68 0.25
CA LYS A 42 0.33 -15.73 -0.73
C LYS A 42 1.05 -17.01 -0.32
N GLU A 43 0.31 -18.11 -0.34
CA GLU A 43 0.83 -19.43 -0.03
C GLU A 43 1.97 -19.81 -0.98
N ASN A 44 3.09 -20.31 -0.42
CA ASN A 44 4.27 -20.75 -1.17
C ASN A 44 4.86 -19.70 -2.14
N ALA A 45 4.56 -18.41 -1.96
CA ALA A 45 4.92 -17.37 -2.93
C ALA A 45 6.40 -17.33 -3.29
N LEU A 46 7.30 -17.49 -2.31
CA LEU A 46 8.74 -17.52 -2.56
C LEU A 46 9.13 -18.70 -3.47
N LYS A 47 8.64 -19.90 -3.16
CA LYS A 47 8.92 -21.10 -3.95
C LYS A 47 8.38 -20.97 -5.37
N ILE A 48 7.14 -20.51 -5.53
CA ILE A 48 6.54 -20.30 -6.85
C ILE A 48 7.36 -19.28 -7.65
N CYS A 49 7.78 -18.16 -7.03
CA CYS A 49 8.63 -17.19 -7.72
C CYS A 49 10.00 -17.75 -8.11
N GLN A 50 10.61 -18.62 -7.29
CA GLN A 50 11.87 -19.29 -7.62
C GLN A 50 11.74 -20.26 -8.80
N GLU A 51 10.57 -20.86 -8.99
CA GLU A 51 10.30 -21.81 -10.07
C GLU A 51 9.87 -21.10 -11.38
N GLU A 52 9.12 -20.00 -11.27
CA GLU A 52 8.47 -19.33 -12.40
C GLU A 52 9.24 -18.13 -12.96
N LEU A 53 10.13 -17.50 -12.17
CA LEU A 53 10.92 -16.37 -12.67
C LEU A 53 12.08 -16.85 -13.56
N PRO A 54 12.38 -16.16 -14.66
CA PRO A 54 13.44 -16.56 -15.59
C PRO A 54 14.85 -16.14 -15.11
N PHE A 55 14.99 -15.68 -13.86
CA PHE A 55 16.24 -15.17 -13.30
C PHE A 55 16.35 -15.51 -11.81
N ASP A 56 17.59 -15.56 -11.33
CA ASP A 56 17.89 -15.79 -9.93
C ASP A 56 17.46 -14.60 -9.06
N LEU A 57 17.02 -14.92 -7.84
CA LEU A 57 16.58 -13.94 -6.87
C LEU A 57 17.78 -13.30 -6.16
N ASP A 58 18.15 -12.08 -6.57
CA ASP A 58 19.17 -11.25 -5.91
C ASP A 58 18.53 -10.36 -4.83
N PRO A 59 18.78 -10.57 -3.52
CA PRO A 59 18.10 -9.85 -2.45
C PRO A 59 18.39 -8.35 -2.43
N ALA A 60 17.34 -7.55 -2.29
CA ALA A 60 17.46 -6.13 -1.96
C ALA A 60 17.59 -5.95 -0.43
N PRO A 61 18.39 -4.99 0.05
CA PRO A 61 18.83 -4.98 1.46
C PRO A 61 17.84 -4.33 2.42
N TYR A 62 16.75 -3.74 1.94
CA TYR A 62 15.90 -2.87 2.75
C TYR A 62 14.70 -3.56 3.38
N ALA A 63 14.32 -4.75 2.91
CA ALA A 63 13.16 -5.46 3.42
C ALA A 63 13.27 -6.98 3.21
N PRO A 64 12.66 -7.80 4.07
CA PRO A 64 12.48 -9.22 3.79
C PRO A 64 11.72 -9.46 2.49
N LEU A 65 12.06 -10.54 1.77
CA LEU A 65 11.42 -10.93 0.51
C LEU A 65 11.40 -9.82 -0.55
N SER A 66 12.42 -8.97 -0.53
CA SER A 66 12.68 -7.97 -1.57
C SER A 66 13.86 -8.38 -2.42
N PHE A 67 13.77 -8.12 -3.72
CA PHE A 67 14.75 -8.56 -4.70
C PHE A 67 14.95 -7.49 -5.77
N TYR A 68 16.15 -7.43 -6.33
CA TYR A 68 16.40 -6.71 -7.57
C TYR A 68 15.82 -7.49 -8.75
N GLY A 69 15.34 -6.75 -9.75
CA GLY A 69 14.77 -7.33 -10.94
C GLY A 69 13.53 -6.58 -11.42
N GLU A 70 13.05 -6.98 -12.58
CA GLU A 70 11.87 -6.42 -13.22
C GLU A 70 10.78 -7.48 -13.36
N ILE A 71 9.56 -7.06 -13.05
CA ILE A 71 8.37 -7.89 -13.16
C ILE A 71 7.51 -7.34 -14.29
N ASP A 72 7.16 -8.22 -15.24
CA ASP A 72 6.13 -7.91 -16.22
C ASP A 72 4.76 -7.81 -15.53
N GLY A 73 4.13 -6.65 -15.63
CA GLY A 73 2.79 -6.37 -15.11
C GLY A 73 1.68 -7.22 -15.74
N LYS A 74 1.95 -7.94 -16.84
CA LYS A 74 1.04 -8.89 -17.48
C LYS A 74 1.40 -10.36 -17.23
N SER A 75 2.41 -10.62 -16.42
CA SER A 75 2.76 -11.99 -16.03
C SER A 75 1.69 -12.64 -15.13
N PRO A 76 1.57 -13.98 -15.13
CA PRO A 76 0.74 -14.70 -14.16
C PRO A 76 1.09 -14.35 -12.70
N LEU A 77 2.37 -14.22 -12.36
CA LEU A 77 2.84 -13.88 -11.01
C LEU A 77 2.29 -12.52 -10.55
N HIS A 78 2.35 -11.51 -11.41
CA HIS A 78 1.80 -10.19 -11.11
C HIS A 78 0.27 -10.24 -10.98
N GLN A 79 -0.40 -10.88 -11.93
CA GLN A 79 -1.87 -11.00 -11.96
C GLN A 79 -2.41 -11.71 -10.71
N ALA A 80 -1.75 -12.79 -10.28
CA ALA A 80 -2.08 -13.55 -9.08
C ALA A 80 -1.75 -12.79 -7.76
N GLY A 81 -1.07 -11.65 -7.84
CA GLY A 81 -0.70 -10.83 -6.69
C GLY A 81 0.44 -11.43 -5.84
N LEU A 82 1.29 -12.28 -6.43
CA LEU A 82 2.46 -12.84 -5.76
C LEU A 82 3.61 -11.82 -5.67
N VAL A 83 3.63 -10.84 -6.56
CA VAL A 83 4.70 -9.84 -6.64
C VAL A 83 4.16 -8.41 -6.74
N TYR A 84 4.96 -7.47 -6.24
CA TYR A 84 4.73 -6.03 -6.39
C TYR A 84 6.03 -5.32 -6.77
N SER A 85 6.05 -4.66 -7.93
CA SER A 85 7.19 -3.85 -8.36
C SER A 85 7.33 -2.61 -7.49
N GLN A 86 8.46 -2.46 -6.81
CA GLN A 86 8.74 -1.35 -5.92
C GLN A 86 10.23 -1.05 -5.97
N GLU A 87 10.56 0.24 -5.96
CA GLU A 87 11.95 0.66 -5.94
C GLU A 87 12.64 0.23 -4.63
N PRO A 88 13.87 -0.30 -4.66
CA PRO A 88 14.55 -0.83 -3.47
C PRO A 88 14.57 0.12 -2.27
N SER A 89 15.02 1.37 -2.43
CA SER A 89 15.12 2.33 -1.32
C SER A 89 13.74 2.66 -0.71
N ALA A 90 12.68 2.69 -1.52
CA ALA A 90 11.31 2.90 -1.06
C ALA A 90 10.77 1.77 -0.17
N MET A 91 11.38 0.58 -0.20
CA MET A 91 10.99 -0.54 0.67
C MET A 91 11.46 -0.37 2.11
N SER A 92 12.47 0.47 2.34
CA SER A 92 12.99 0.79 3.68
C SER A 92 11.92 1.39 4.58
N VAL A 93 11.01 2.18 4.01
CA VAL A 93 9.99 2.92 4.76
C VAL A 93 9.12 2.00 5.60
N ALA A 94 8.59 0.93 5.01
CA ALA A 94 7.77 -0.02 5.77
C ALA A 94 8.59 -0.82 6.80
N THR A 95 9.88 -1.06 6.54
CA THR A 95 10.80 -1.64 7.52
C THR A 95 10.99 -0.72 8.72
N VAL A 96 11.01 0.61 8.54
CA VAL A 96 11.04 1.59 9.65
C VAL A 96 9.71 1.67 10.40
N VAL A 97 8.57 1.58 9.70
CA VAL A 97 7.24 1.51 10.34
C VAL A 97 7.16 0.30 11.27
N ASP A 98 7.83 -0.80 10.92
CA ASP A 98 7.86 -2.06 11.67
C ASP A 98 6.46 -2.52 12.13
N PRO A 99 5.54 -2.82 11.19
CA PRO A 99 4.15 -3.17 11.51
C PRO A 99 4.06 -4.46 12.33
N GLN A 100 3.34 -4.40 13.45
CA GLN A 100 3.07 -5.57 14.28
C GLN A 100 1.63 -6.07 14.05
N PRO A 101 1.42 -7.39 13.86
CA PRO A 101 0.08 -7.94 13.69
C PRO A 101 -0.87 -7.54 14.84
N GLY A 102 -1.98 -6.89 14.50
CA GLY A 102 -2.96 -6.38 15.48
C GLY A 102 -2.98 -4.86 15.63
N GLU A 103 -1.93 -4.16 15.18
CA GLU A 103 -1.89 -2.69 15.18
C GLU A 103 -2.90 -2.07 14.21
N CYS A 104 -3.31 -0.83 14.49
CA CYS A 104 -4.05 0.04 13.60
C CYS A 104 -3.09 1.05 12.96
N ILE A 105 -2.82 0.89 11.67
CA ILE A 105 -1.84 1.69 10.93
C ILE A 105 -2.55 2.48 9.84
N LEU A 106 -2.14 3.75 9.66
CA LEU A 106 -2.56 4.60 8.56
C LEU A 106 -1.39 4.85 7.61
N ASP A 107 -1.59 4.60 6.31
CA ASP A 107 -0.78 5.16 5.23
C ASP A 107 -1.56 6.35 4.64
N LEU A 108 -1.11 7.57 4.94
CA LEU A 108 -1.89 8.79 4.67
C LEU A 108 -1.84 9.24 3.20
N CYS A 109 -0.79 8.85 2.47
CA CYS A 109 -0.50 9.24 1.08
C CYS A 109 -0.16 7.98 0.26
N ALA A 110 -1.11 7.07 0.19
CA ALA A 110 -0.85 5.65 -0.04
C ALA A 110 -0.65 5.24 -1.50
N ALA A 111 -1.17 5.96 -2.49
CA ALA A 111 -1.13 5.44 -3.86
C ALA A 111 0.28 5.52 -4.48
N PRO A 112 0.69 4.57 -5.31
CA PRO A 112 -0.11 3.47 -5.87
C PRO A 112 -0.25 2.23 -4.96
N GLY A 113 0.30 2.24 -3.75
CA GLY A 113 0.11 1.19 -2.75
C GLY A 113 1.37 0.38 -2.40
N GLY A 114 2.56 0.76 -2.87
CA GLY A 114 3.79 0.01 -2.59
C GLY A 114 4.06 -0.13 -1.10
N LYS A 115 3.97 0.97 -0.34
CA LYS A 115 4.14 1.00 1.12
C LYS A 115 2.96 0.31 1.81
N SER A 116 1.72 0.76 1.55
CA SER A 116 0.49 0.11 2.03
C SER A 116 0.48 -1.43 1.92
N THR A 117 0.84 -1.98 0.76
CA THR A 117 0.83 -3.43 0.56
C THR A 117 1.93 -4.15 1.32
N GLN A 118 3.10 -3.52 1.51
CA GLN A 118 4.15 -4.03 2.38
C GLN A 118 3.73 -4.02 3.84
N LEU A 119 3.08 -2.94 4.29
CA LEU A 119 2.52 -2.82 5.63
C LEU A 119 1.47 -3.91 5.89
N ALA A 120 0.53 -4.11 4.96
CA ALA A 120 -0.50 -5.14 5.05
C ALA A 120 0.08 -6.56 5.15
N ALA A 121 1.14 -6.84 4.37
CA ALA A 121 1.82 -8.13 4.41
C ALA A 121 2.46 -8.40 5.78
N ALA A 122 3.08 -7.39 6.38
CA ALA A 122 3.64 -7.46 7.73
C ALA A 122 2.57 -7.63 8.82
N LEU A 123 1.39 -7.02 8.65
CA LEU A 123 0.25 -7.18 9.55
C LEU A 123 -0.38 -8.59 9.53
N LYS A 124 -0.07 -9.42 8.51
CA LYS A 124 -0.53 -10.82 8.39
C LYS A 124 -2.05 -10.98 8.53
N GLY A 125 -2.80 -10.06 7.96
CA GLY A 125 -4.27 -10.05 8.02
C GLY A 125 -4.87 -9.73 9.40
N LYS A 126 -4.06 -9.31 10.39
CA LYS A 126 -4.51 -8.93 11.73
C LYS A 126 -4.45 -7.41 11.92
N GLY A 127 -5.29 -6.87 12.78
CA GLY A 127 -5.38 -5.43 13.00
C GLY A 127 -6.03 -4.71 11.82
N LEU A 128 -5.61 -3.49 11.56
CA LEU A 128 -6.20 -2.63 10.54
C LEU A 128 -5.12 -1.85 9.79
N LEU A 129 -5.22 -1.85 8.46
CA LEU A 129 -4.59 -0.85 7.61
C LEU A 129 -5.65 0.12 7.07
N VAL A 130 -5.48 1.42 7.27
CA VAL A 130 -6.20 2.43 6.50
C VAL A 130 -5.21 3.00 5.48
N ALA A 131 -5.58 2.98 4.20
CA ALA A 131 -4.76 3.50 3.11
C ALA A 131 -5.52 4.65 2.44
N ASN A 132 -5.05 5.88 2.64
CA ASN A 132 -5.70 7.08 2.14
C ASN A 132 -4.98 7.62 0.92
N GLU A 133 -5.74 8.01 -0.11
CA GLU A 133 -5.21 8.74 -1.25
C GLU A 133 -6.16 9.88 -1.60
N ILE A 134 -5.66 11.11 -1.67
CA ILE A 134 -6.48 12.30 -1.91
C ILE A 134 -6.97 12.40 -3.36
N ILE A 135 -6.20 11.91 -4.34
CA ILE A 135 -6.53 11.97 -5.76
C ILE A 135 -7.42 10.78 -6.14
N PRO A 136 -8.70 10.98 -6.52
CA PRO A 136 -9.65 9.88 -6.72
C PRO A 136 -9.21 8.84 -7.77
N LYS A 137 -8.53 9.27 -8.84
CA LYS A 137 -8.01 8.36 -9.87
C LYS A 137 -6.93 7.42 -9.31
N ARG A 138 -6.01 7.96 -8.49
CA ARG A 138 -4.95 7.17 -7.85
C ARG A 138 -5.50 6.29 -6.72
N ALA A 139 -6.55 6.74 -6.03
CA ALA A 139 -7.23 5.93 -5.00
C ALA A 139 -7.85 4.65 -5.58
N LYS A 140 -8.33 4.69 -6.82
CA LYS A 140 -8.82 3.49 -7.53
C LYS A 140 -7.68 2.49 -7.79
N ILE A 141 -6.53 2.96 -8.29
CA ILE A 141 -5.34 2.13 -8.50
C ILE A 141 -4.87 1.49 -7.19
N LEU A 142 -4.88 2.26 -6.09
CA LEU A 142 -4.59 1.76 -4.76
C LEU A 142 -5.57 0.63 -4.37
N ALA A 143 -6.88 0.84 -4.51
CA ALA A 143 -7.89 -0.16 -4.20
C ALA A 143 -7.74 -1.45 -5.03
N GLU A 144 -7.41 -1.32 -6.32
CA GLU A 144 -7.14 -2.45 -7.23
C GLU A 144 -5.90 -3.24 -6.80
N ASN A 145 -4.83 -2.56 -6.38
CA ASN A 145 -3.64 -3.23 -5.85
C ASN A 145 -3.91 -3.96 -4.53
N ILE A 146 -4.65 -3.34 -3.61
CA ILE A 146 -5.07 -3.98 -2.35
C ILE A 146 -5.92 -5.24 -2.64
N GLU A 147 -6.80 -5.17 -3.62
CA GLU A 147 -7.61 -6.30 -4.08
C GLU A 147 -6.76 -7.43 -4.67
N ARG A 148 -5.91 -7.11 -5.66
CA ARG A 148 -5.06 -8.07 -6.37
C ARG A 148 -4.15 -8.84 -5.43
N LEU A 149 -3.56 -8.15 -4.44
CA LEU A 149 -2.66 -8.78 -3.48
C LEU A 149 -3.38 -9.61 -2.40
N GLY A 150 -4.72 -9.69 -2.43
CA GLY A 150 -5.49 -10.51 -1.50
C GLY A 150 -5.51 -9.93 -0.08
N ILE A 151 -5.35 -8.62 0.07
CA ILE A 151 -5.31 -7.97 1.38
C ILE A 151 -6.75 -7.87 1.94
N THR A 152 -6.94 -8.41 3.14
CA THR A 152 -8.25 -8.58 3.78
C THR A 152 -8.54 -7.57 4.88
N ASN A 153 -7.51 -7.01 5.52
CA ASN A 153 -7.61 -6.13 6.68
C ASN A 153 -7.40 -4.64 6.35
N ALA A 154 -7.67 -4.21 5.10
CA ALA A 154 -7.43 -2.84 4.66
C ALA A 154 -8.72 -2.08 4.29
N ILE A 155 -8.78 -0.81 4.68
CA ILE A 155 -9.79 0.17 4.26
C ILE A 155 -9.10 1.20 3.36
N VAL A 156 -9.66 1.44 2.17
CA VAL A 156 -9.13 2.44 1.23
C VAL A 156 -10.04 3.66 1.25
N THR A 157 -9.49 4.82 1.64
CA THR A 157 -10.23 6.07 1.75
C THR A 157 -9.78 7.11 0.73
N ASN A 158 -10.65 8.06 0.41
CA ASN A 158 -10.33 9.18 -0.46
C ASN A 158 -10.70 10.52 0.21
N HIS A 159 -9.78 11.03 1.03
CA HIS A 159 -9.95 12.26 1.81
C HIS A 159 -8.68 13.11 1.86
N SER A 160 -8.85 14.40 2.13
CA SER A 160 -7.74 15.20 2.63
C SER A 160 -7.36 14.77 4.05
N PRO A 161 -6.10 15.00 4.50
CA PRO A 161 -5.69 14.70 5.86
C PRO A 161 -6.61 15.30 6.93
N ASN A 162 -7.00 16.57 6.76
CA ASN A 162 -7.89 17.26 7.69
C ASN A 162 -9.28 16.60 7.79
N GLN A 163 -9.87 16.19 6.66
CA GLN A 163 -11.15 15.48 6.69
C GLN A 163 -11.02 14.13 7.41
N LEU A 164 -9.96 13.38 7.13
CA LEU A 164 -9.74 12.09 7.78
C LEU A 164 -9.53 12.24 9.29
N ALA A 165 -8.78 13.26 9.72
CA ALA A 165 -8.56 13.60 11.13
C ALA A 165 -9.84 14.02 11.87
N GLN A 166 -10.85 14.55 11.18
CA GLN A 166 -12.17 14.80 11.77
C GLN A 166 -12.95 13.50 12.02
N HIS A 167 -12.76 12.48 11.18
CA HIS A 167 -13.46 11.21 11.30
C HIS A 167 -12.78 10.23 12.25
N LEU A 168 -11.44 10.18 12.27
CA LEU A 168 -10.64 9.18 13.00
C LEU A 168 -9.60 9.79 13.97
N PRO A 169 -9.95 10.79 14.79
CA PRO A 169 -8.99 11.42 15.69
C PRO A 169 -8.48 10.43 16.74
N GLY A 170 -7.16 10.42 16.95
CA GLY A 170 -6.50 9.59 17.95
C GLY A 170 -6.71 8.08 17.77
N TYR A 171 -6.91 7.59 16.54
CA TYR A 171 -7.27 6.19 16.28
C TYR A 171 -6.09 5.27 16.01
N PHE A 172 -4.96 5.79 15.52
CA PHE A 172 -3.88 4.97 14.96
C PHE A 172 -2.73 4.79 15.93
N ASP A 173 -2.21 3.56 15.99
CA ASP A 173 -0.95 3.24 16.68
C ASP A 173 0.24 3.83 15.90
N LYS A 174 0.16 3.79 14.56
CA LYS A 174 1.19 4.33 13.67
C LYS A 174 0.56 5.06 12.48
N VAL A 175 1.15 6.19 12.09
CA VAL A 175 0.79 6.96 10.90
C VAL A 175 2.02 7.13 10.04
N LEU A 176 1.96 6.62 8.81
CA LEU A 176 2.95 6.84 7.77
C LEU A 176 2.52 8.03 6.90
N VAL A 177 3.42 8.99 6.77
CA VAL A 177 3.34 10.13 5.85
C VAL A 177 4.50 10.00 4.86
N ASP A 178 4.27 9.27 3.77
CA ASP A 178 5.13 9.32 2.57
C ASP A 178 4.78 10.59 1.78
N ALA A 179 5.45 11.68 2.11
CA ALA A 179 4.96 13.00 1.77
C ALA A 179 5.16 13.30 0.26
N PRO A 180 4.19 14.00 -0.37
CA PRO A 180 4.44 14.66 -1.65
C PRO A 180 5.66 15.58 -1.51
N CYS A 181 6.69 15.35 -2.32
CA CYS A 181 7.98 16.02 -2.26
C CYS A 181 8.45 16.42 -3.66
N SER A 182 9.59 17.10 -3.74
CA SER A 182 10.21 17.52 -5.01
C SER A 182 10.69 16.35 -5.89
N GLY A 183 10.75 15.13 -5.36
CA GLY A 183 10.99 13.91 -6.13
C GLY A 183 12.39 13.82 -6.75
N GLU A 184 13.40 14.44 -6.15
CA GLU A 184 14.78 14.45 -6.69
C GLU A 184 15.38 13.03 -6.81
N GLY A 185 14.99 12.10 -5.93
CA GLY A 185 15.35 10.69 -6.03
C GLY A 185 14.67 9.93 -7.17
N MET A 186 13.76 10.57 -7.91
CA MET A 186 13.15 10.01 -9.12
C MET A 186 13.84 10.47 -10.41
N PHE A 187 14.87 11.32 -10.32
CA PHE A 187 15.53 11.90 -11.49
C PHE A 187 16.09 10.86 -12.45
N ARG A 188 16.76 9.82 -11.95
CA ARG A 188 17.34 8.75 -12.77
C ARG A 188 16.30 7.91 -13.50
N LYS A 189 15.05 7.91 -13.04
CA LYS A 189 13.96 7.19 -13.68
C LYS A 189 13.39 7.98 -14.84
N ASP A 190 12.83 7.27 -15.80
CA ASP A 190 12.07 7.85 -16.90
C ASP A 190 10.75 8.45 -16.37
N ASN A 191 10.85 9.62 -15.76
CA ASN A 191 9.79 10.33 -15.03
C ASN A 191 9.92 11.85 -15.28
N PRO A 192 8.82 12.60 -15.42
CA PRO A 192 8.83 14.06 -15.58
C PRO A 192 9.46 14.85 -14.42
N ALA A 193 9.90 14.21 -13.33
CA ALA A 193 10.48 14.85 -12.15
C ALA A 193 11.56 15.90 -12.49
N ILE A 194 12.45 15.63 -13.45
CA ILE A 194 13.49 16.60 -13.85
C ILE A 194 12.89 17.84 -14.50
N SER A 195 11.91 17.67 -15.40
CA SER A 195 11.32 18.80 -16.12
C SER A 195 10.37 19.63 -15.28
N GLU A 196 9.83 19.05 -14.20
CA GLU A 196 8.96 19.75 -13.23
C GLU A 196 9.74 20.40 -12.08
N TRP A 197 11.01 20.04 -11.89
CA TRP A 197 11.82 20.57 -10.81
C TRP A 197 12.29 22.01 -11.07
N THR A 198 12.18 22.86 -10.05
CA THR A 198 12.67 24.23 -10.04
C THR A 198 13.35 24.52 -8.69
N PRO A 199 14.17 25.59 -8.58
CA PRO A 199 14.78 25.98 -7.30
C PRO A 199 13.78 26.25 -6.18
N GLN A 200 12.52 26.59 -6.52
CA GLN A 200 11.45 26.87 -5.55
C GLN A 200 10.66 25.61 -5.15
N THR A 201 10.84 24.50 -5.88
CA THR A 201 10.09 23.26 -5.66
C THR A 201 10.27 22.73 -4.22
N PRO A 202 11.50 22.64 -3.66
CA PRO A 202 11.68 22.16 -2.29
C PRO A 202 10.92 22.97 -1.24
N LEU A 203 10.94 24.31 -1.32
CA LEU A 203 10.24 25.18 -0.38
C LEU A 203 8.72 25.08 -0.51
N THR A 204 8.22 24.88 -1.74
CA THR A 204 6.79 24.68 -2.01
C THR A 204 6.30 23.35 -1.42
N CYS A 205 7.11 22.30 -1.57
CA CYS A 205 6.83 21.00 -0.98
C CYS A 205 6.96 21.04 0.56
N GLN A 206 7.94 21.74 1.12
CA GLN A 206 8.08 21.96 2.56
C GLN A 206 6.80 22.60 3.14
N ALA A 207 6.27 23.65 2.50
CA ALA A 207 5.03 24.29 2.95
C ALA A 207 3.86 23.30 2.98
N ARG A 208 3.69 22.51 1.92
CA ARG A 208 2.65 21.46 1.86
C ARG A 208 2.87 20.37 2.92
N GLN A 209 4.11 19.96 3.17
CA GLN A 209 4.43 18.99 4.22
C GLN A 209 4.03 19.52 5.60
N LYS A 210 4.31 20.80 5.88
CA LYS A 210 3.88 21.50 7.11
C LYS A 210 2.36 21.67 7.22
N GLU A 211 1.60 21.60 6.13
CA GLU A 211 0.13 21.53 6.15
C GLU A 211 -0.39 20.12 6.47
N ILE A 212 0.26 19.07 5.96
CA ILE A 212 -0.17 17.68 6.11
C ILE A 212 0.12 17.15 7.51
N LEU A 213 1.32 17.43 8.03
CA LEU A 213 1.84 16.79 9.25
C LEU A 213 1.03 17.09 10.51
N PRO A 214 0.55 18.32 10.78
CA PRO A 214 -0.30 18.58 11.94
C PRO A 214 -1.59 17.75 11.93
N GLU A 215 -2.16 17.50 10.75
CA GLU A 215 -3.34 16.65 10.61
C GLU A 215 -3.00 15.16 10.84
N ALA A 216 -1.82 14.71 10.41
CA ALA A 216 -1.31 13.37 10.71
C ALA A 216 -1.15 13.14 12.22
N LEU A 217 -0.66 14.14 12.96
CA LEU A 217 -0.53 14.06 14.43
C LEU A 217 -1.90 13.94 15.12
N ARG A 218 -2.96 14.53 14.54
CA ARG A 218 -4.32 14.40 15.08
C ARG A 218 -4.91 13.00 14.95
N LEU A 219 -4.36 12.19 14.05
CA LEU A 219 -4.77 10.81 13.82
C LEU A 219 -4.08 9.82 14.78
N LEU A 220 -2.98 10.23 15.43
CA LEU A 220 -2.20 9.37 16.33
C LEU A 220 -2.80 9.28 17.74
N LYS A 221 -2.81 8.07 18.29
CA LYS A 221 -2.96 7.84 19.73
C LYS A 221 -1.80 8.50 20.49
N PRO A 222 -1.98 8.87 21.77
CA PRO A 222 -0.85 9.14 22.66
C PRO A 222 0.12 7.95 22.69
N GLY A 223 1.41 8.23 22.57
CA GLY A 223 2.46 7.21 22.44
C GLY A 223 2.52 6.54 21.06
N GLY A 224 1.65 6.93 20.12
CA GLY A 224 1.70 6.44 18.75
C GLY A 224 2.89 7.01 17.97
N GLN A 225 3.24 6.35 16.87
CA GLN A 225 4.43 6.71 16.08
C GLN A 225 4.06 7.36 14.74
N LEU A 226 4.66 8.51 14.47
CA LEU A 226 4.71 9.12 13.15
C LEU A 226 5.93 8.59 12.41
N ILE A 227 5.72 8.08 11.20
CA ILE A 227 6.80 7.80 10.26
C ILE A 227 6.68 8.80 9.13
N TYR A 228 7.75 9.57 8.92
CA TYR A 228 7.87 10.53 7.84
C TYR A 228 8.85 10.01 6.80
N SER A 229 8.49 10.05 5.52
CA SER A 229 9.43 9.72 4.45
C SER A 229 9.26 10.62 3.23
N THR A 230 10.35 10.75 2.47
CA THR A 230 10.38 11.41 1.16
C THR A 230 11.27 10.64 0.20
N CYS A 231 11.07 10.85 -1.10
CA CYS A 231 11.99 10.44 -2.16
C CYS A 231 12.79 11.64 -2.72
N THR A 232 13.19 12.58 -1.86
CA THR A 232 14.00 13.74 -2.24
C THR A 232 15.23 13.89 -1.35
N PHE A 233 16.26 14.58 -1.86
CA PHE A 233 17.49 14.81 -1.11
C PHE A 233 17.46 16.15 -0.35
N ALA A 234 16.54 17.05 -0.70
CA ALA A 234 16.48 18.42 -0.20
C ALA A 234 16.42 18.51 1.33
N PRO A 235 17.36 19.19 2.00
CA PRO A 235 17.31 19.48 3.44
C PRO A 235 15.99 20.11 3.90
N GLU A 236 15.46 21.01 3.07
CA GLU A 236 14.23 21.77 3.32
C GLU A 236 13.03 20.85 3.54
N GLU A 237 13.01 19.71 2.85
CA GLU A 237 11.93 18.72 2.92
C GLU A 237 12.26 17.58 3.90
N ASN A 238 13.45 17.55 4.49
CA ASN A 238 13.91 16.42 5.30
C ASN A 238 14.24 16.88 6.71
N GLU A 239 15.51 17.19 7.00
CA GLU A 239 15.95 17.58 8.34
C GLU A 239 15.26 18.84 8.84
N GLU A 240 14.98 19.82 7.99
CA GLU A 240 14.25 21.02 8.41
C GLU A 240 12.81 20.72 8.82
N ILE A 241 12.16 19.74 8.17
CA ILE A 241 10.82 19.28 8.57
C ILE A 241 10.88 18.58 9.92
N ILE A 242 11.86 17.70 10.14
CA ILE A 242 12.01 16.99 11.40
C ILE A 242 12.34 17.96 12.54
N ALA A 243 13.26 18.89 12.32
CA ALA A 243 13.58 19.94 13.29
C ALA A 243 12.35 20.80 13.63
N TRP A 244 11.58 21.21 12.61
CA TRP A 244 10.34 21.95 12.80
C TRP A 244 9.30 21.15 13.60
N LEU A 245 9.13 19.86 13.32
CA LEU A 245 8.20 18.99 14.04
C LEU A 245 8.51 18.91 15.54
N VAL A 246 9.77 18.68 15.88
CA VAL A 246 10.22 18.54 17.28
C VAL A 246 10.12 19.89 18.02
N ASP A 247 10.38 21.01 17.34
CA ASP A 247 10.27 22.35 17.92
C ASP A 247 8.81 22.79 18.19
N HIS A 248 7.87 22.36 17.34
CA HIS A 248 6.49 22.85 17.38
C HIS A 248 5.48 21.88 18.02
N PHE A 249 5.84 20.60 18.17
CA PHE A 249 4.94 19.56 18.66
C PHE A 249 5.63 18.66 19.69
N PRO A 250 4.87 18.02 20.60
CA PRO A 250 5.43 17.09 21.58
C PRO A 250 5.83 15.77 20.92
N LEU A 251 6.93 15.80 20.18
CA LEU A 251 7.50 14.68 19.44
C LEU A 251 8.94 14.45 19.88
N HIS A 252 9.32 13.18 19.88
CA HIS A 252 10.70 12.76 20.08
C HIS A 252 11.13 11.89 18.90
N VAL A 253 12.33 12.09 18.36
CA VAL A 253 12.85 11.27 17.26
C VAL A 253 13.31 9.93 17.82
N ASP A 254 12.76 8.83 17.29
CA ASP A 254 13.18 7.49 17.64
C ASP A 254 14.33 7.06 16.72
N PRO A 255 15.52 6.72 17.26
CA PRO A 255 16.63 6.23 16.44
C PRO A 255 16.23 5.01 15.60
N ILE A 256 16.70 4.98 14.35
CA ILE A 256 16.44 3.90 13.39
C ILE A 256 17.66 2.97 13.32
N GLU A 257 17.66 1.88 14.09
CA GLU A 257 18.82 0.99 14.22
C GLU A 257 18.71 -0.33 13.44
N ASN A 258 17.58 -0.53 12.75
CA ASN A 258 17.25 -1.77 12.04
C ASN A 258 17.90 -1.91 10.66
N PHE A 259 18.84 -1.04 10.31
CA PHE A 259 19.62 -1.12 9.07
C PHE A 259 21.11 -1.17 9.38
N SER A 260 21.86 -1.91 8.56
CA SER A 260 23.31 -1.82 8.56
C SER A 260 23.78 -0.47 8.01
N THR A 261 24.84 0.09 8.57
CA THR A 261 25.36 1.42 8.20
C THR A 261 25.96 1.46 6.79
N ASN A 262 26.18 0.32 6.13
CA ASN A 262 26.65 0.28 4.75
C ASN A 262 25.54 0.49 3.70
N ILE A 263 24.27 0.42 4.09
CA ILE A 263 23.11 0.58 3.19
C ILE A 263 22.30 1.86 3.46
N VAL A 264 22.63 2.60 4.52
CA VAL A 264 22.00 3.86 4.90
C VAL A 264 23.02 4.80 5.53
N SER A 265 22.80 6.11 5.36
CA SER A 265 23.49 7.17 6.07
C SER A 265 22.58 7.78 7.14
N SER A 266 23.16 8.40 8.16
CA SER A 266 22.38 9.22 9.11
C SER A 266 21.93 10.53 8.48
N GLY A 267 20.87 11.13 9.03
CA GLY A 267 20.54 12.53 8.76
C GLY A 267 21.63 13.48 9.26
N LEU A 268 21.69 14.67 8.70
CA LEU A 268 22.74 15.64 8.99
C LEU A 268 22.26 16.74 9.94
N MET A 269 22.84 16.83 11.14
CA MET A 269 22.47 17.83 12.16
C MET A 269 22.52 19.27 11.62
N ILE A 270 23.54 19.60 10.83
CA ILE A 270 23.75 20.94 10.25
C ILE A 270 22.59 21.39 9.34
N TRP A 271 21.81 20.46 8.81
CA TRP A 271 20.68 20.72 7.93
C TRP A 271 19.35 20.91 8.67
N GLY A 272 19.31 20.67 9.98
CA GLY A 272 18.12 20.94 10.81
C GLY A 272 18.50 21.62 12.12
N GLN A 273 19.13 22.79 12.01
CA GLN A 273 19.42 23.70 13.12
C GLN A 273 20.37 23.12 14.19
N GLY A 274 21.20 22.13 13.84
CA GLY A 274 22.13 21.51 14.77
C GLY A 274 21.49 20.52 15.76
N ASN A 275 20.24 20.09 15.51
CA ASN A 275 19.55 19.15 16.39
C ASN A 275 20.23 17.76 16.34
N PRO A 276 20.80 17.25 17.45
CA PRO A 276 21.48 15.95 17.48
C PRO A 276 20.57 14.76 17.18
N ASP A 277 19.27 14.89 17.46
CA ASP A 277 18.28 13.83 17.22
C ASP A 277 18.15 13.47 15.73
N LEU A 278 18.59 14.36 14.83
CA LEU A 278 18.61 14.13 13.39
C LEU A 278 19.53 12.98 12.98
N GLU A 279 20.55 12.66 13.78
CA GLU A 279 21.38 11.47 13.57
C GLU A 279 20.58 10.16 13.70
N GLY A 280 19.42 10.21 14.38
CA GLY A 280 18.47 9.09 14.47
C GLY A 280 17.69 8.83 13.17
N THR A 281 17.67 9.77 12.23
CA THR A 281 17.00 9.65 10.93
C THR A 281 17.90 8.98 9.88
N ARG A 282 17.35 8.49 8.76
CA ARG A 282 18.12 7.80 7.71
C ARG A 282 17.95 8.44 6.35
N ARG A 283 19.07 8.52 5.64
CA ARG A 283 19.20 8.89 4.23
C ARG A 283 19.72 7.72 3.42
N ILE A 284 19.14 7.53 2.25
CA ILE A 284 19.65 6.64 1.21
C ILE A 284 20.12 7.54 0.08
N TRP A 285 21.40 7.42 -0.27
CA TRP A 285 22.08 8.21 -1.28
C TRP A 285 22.48 7.28 -2.43
N PRO A 286 22.18 7.62 -3.68
CA PRO A 286 22.39 6.71 -4.80
C PRO A 286 23.87 6.34 -5.03
N HIS A 287 24.79 7.25 -4.69
CA HIS A 287 26.24 7.05 -4.87
C HIS A 287 26.92 6.28 -3.72
N LEU A 288 26.25 6.11 -2.58
CA LEU A 288 26.78 5.40 -1.41
C LEU A 288 26.04 4.10 -1.15
N HIS A 289 24.77 4.02 -1.55
CA HIS A 289 23.85 2.98 -1.15
C HIS A 289 23.06 2.49 -2.37
N PRO A 290 22.65 1.21 -2.39
CA PRO A 290 21.90 0.70 -3.50
C PRO A 290 20.49 1.31 -3.55
N GLY A 291 20.05 1.80 -4.71
CA GLY A 291 18.71 2.34 -4.90
C GLY A 291 18.74 3.83 -5.25
N GLU A 292 17.55 4.41 -5.39
CA GLU A 292 17.43 5.71 -6.05
C GLU A 292 17.58 6.89 -5.08
N GLY A 293 17.15 6.72 -3.84
CA GLY A 293 17.29 7.70 -2.78
C GLY A 293 16.00 7.91 -1.99
N HIS A 294 16.12 7.99 -0.67
CA HIS A 294 15.01 8.18 0.26
C HIS A 294 15.50 8.85 1.55
N PHE A 295 14.60 9.55 2.22
CA PHE A 295 14.75 9.96 3.60
C PHE A 295 13.65 9.31 4.44
N VAL A 296 13.98 8.91 5.66
CA VAL A 296 12.99 8.38 6.62
C VAL A 296 13.33 8.77 8.05
N ALA A 297 12.30 9.18 8.79
CA ALA A 297 12.37 9.47 10.21
C ALA A 297 11.19 8.79 10.93
N ARG A 298 11.42 8.38 12.18
CA ARG A 298 10.38 7.85 13.08
C ARG A 298 10.34 8.75 14.31
N LEU A 299 9.15 9.14 14.72
CA LEU A 299 8.94 9.99 15.88
C LEU A 299 7.81 9.45 16.74
N THR A 300 8.00 9.43 18.07
CA THR A 300 6.95 9.08 19.03
C THR A 300 6.20 10.34 19.47
N TYR A 301 4.87 10.31 19.39
CA TYR A 301 4.00 11.40 19.82
C TYR A 301 3.71 11.31 21.32
N GLN A 302 4.17 12.31 22.07
CA GLN A 302 4.00 12.43 23.53
C GLN A 302 2.89 13.42 23.92
N GLY A 303 2.09 13.87 22.95
CA GLY A 303 0.99 14.79 23.21
C GLY A 303 -0.20 14.16 23.94
N PRO A 304 -1.11 15.00 24.47
CA PRO A 304 -2.27 14.54 25.20
C PRO A 304 -3.22 13.73 24.30
N THR A 305 -4.06 12.90 24.91
CA THR A 305 -5.14 12.21 24.20
C THR A 305 -6.02 13.21 23.47
N GLN A 306 -6.08 13.09 22.15
CA GLN A 306 -7.06 13.84 21.37
C GLN A 306 -8.43 13.31 21.77
N SER A 307 -9.20 14.12 22.49
CA SER A 307 -10.59 13.80 22.80
C SER A 307 -11.34 13.62 21.48
N SER A 308 -11.96 12.47 21.28
CA SER A 308 -12.91 12.27 20.20
C SER A 308 -13.89 13.44 20.22
N PRO A 309 -14.16 14.12 19.09
CA PRO A 309 -15.16 15.17 19.09
C PRO A 309 -16.44 14.55 19.65
N SER A 310 -16.88 15.06 20.80
CA SER A 310 -18.18 14.78 21.38
C SER A 310 -19.18 14.78 20.23
N GLN A 311 -19.89 13.66 20.06
CA GLN A 311 -20.94 13.45 19.05
C GLN A 311 -21.37 14.76 18.43
N PHE A 312 -20.98 15.03 17.18
CA PHE A 312 -21.51 16.16 16.44
C PHE A 312 -23.04 16.07 16.50
N THR A 313 -23.64 16.85 17.40
CA THR A 313 -25.08 17.01 17.50
C THR A 313 -25.51 17.58 16.17
N SER A 314 -26.23 16.76 15.41
CA SER A 314 -26.71 17.04 14.07
C SER A 314 -27.43 18.39 13.99
N ARG A 315 -26.78 19.40 13.40
CA ARG A 315 -27.44 20.58 12.84
C ARG A 315 -26.90 20.90 11.46
N SER A 316 -27.03 19.93 10.55
CA SER A 316 -27.16 20.19 9.12
C SER A 316 -27.82 18.99 8.43
N LYS A 317 -29.15 19.03 8.32
CA LYS A 317 -29.89 18.19 7.36
C LYS A 317 -29.56 18.67 5.95
N LYS A 318 -28.40 18.28 5.41
CA LYS A 318 -28.24 18.14 3.95
C LYS A 318 -28.29 16.65 3.66
N LYS A 319 -29.24 16.24 2.81
CA LYS A 319 -29.38 14.90 2.25
C LYS A 319 -28.11 14.58 1.44
N SER A 320 -27.06 14.08 2.07
CA SER A 320 -26.10 13.23 1.38
C SER A 320 -26.66 11.81 1.40
N GLU A 321 -26.61 11.14 0.26
CA GLU A 321 -26.98 9.73 0.13
C GLU A 321 -26.12 8.91 1.10
N LYS A 322 -26.70 8.57 2.24
CA LYS A 322 -26.06 7.72 3.25
C LYS A 322 -25.95 6.33 2.65
N SER A 323 -24.72 5.91 2.33
CA SER A 323 -24.39 4.49 2.27
C SER A 323 -24.45 3.94 3.71
N SER A 324 -25.66 3.68 4.21
CA SER A 324 -25.84 3.06 5.52
C SER A 324 -25.56 1.58 5.39
N SER A 325 -24.52 1.10 6.07
CA SER A 325 -24.28 -0.33 6.21
C SER A 325 -25.43 -0.99 6.98
N ARG A 326 -25.67 -2.27 6.70
CA ARG A 326 -26.63 -3.08 7.46
C ARG A 326 -26.11 -4.50 7.63
N SER A 327 -26.66 -5.22 8.60
CA SER A 327 -26.50 -6.67 8.69
C SER A 327 -27.19 -7.37 7.51
N LEU A 328 -26.81 -8.63 7.27
CA LEU A 328 -27.51 -9.49 6.31
C LEU A 328 -28.98 -9.66 6.72
N SER A 329 -29.87 -9.68 5.74
CA SER A 329 -31.24 -10.19 5.94
C SER A 329 -31.23 -11.71 6.10
N ARG A 330 -32.37 -12.28 6.53
CA ARG A 330 -32.52 -13.73 6.67
C ARG A 330 -32.28 -14.49 5.35
N GLU A 331 -32.77 -13.95 4.23
CA GLU A 331 -32.59 -14.59 2.91
C GLU A 331 -31.13 -14.51 2.44
N GLU A 332 -30.50 -13.33 2.55
CA GLU A 332 -29.09 -13.16 2.19
C GLU A 332 -28.15 -14.03 3.01
N LYS A 333 -28.47 -14.22 4.30
CA LYS A 333 -27.74 -15.13 5.17
C LYS A 333 -27.78 -16.56 4.60
N LEU A 334 -28.95 -17.06 4.19
CA LEU A 334 -29.07 -18.38 3.57
C LEU A 334 -28.28 -18.47 2.25
N TYR A 335 -28.35 -17.45 1.40
CA TYR A 335 -27.62 -17.44 0.13
C TYR A 335 -26.10 -17.41 0.32
N PHE A 336 -25.61 -16.70 1.33
CA PHE A 336 -24.19 -16.68 1.66
C PHE A 336 -23.75 -17.97 2.35
N GLU A 337 -24.54 -18.53 3.26
CA GLU A 337 -24.25 -19.79 3.96
C GLU A 337 -24.10 -20.96 2.96
N GLU A 338 -24.99 -21.06 1.96
CA GLU A 338 -24.87 -22.09 0.90
C GLU A 338 -23.52 -22.01 0.16
N PHE A 339 -23.04 -20.79 -0.10
CA PHE A 339 -21.72 -20.59 -0.70
C PHE A 339 -20.60 -20.86 0.30
N ALA A 340 -20.71 -20.32 1.51
CA ALA A 340 -19.70 -20.41 2.56
C ALA A 340 -19.42 -21.87 2.96
N ASP A 341 -20.45 -22.72 2.99
CA ASP A 341 -20.31 -24.14 3.28
C ASP A 341 -19.46 -24.87 2.25
N ARG A 342 -19.65 -24.54 0.97
CA ARG A 342 -18.89 -25.15 -0.13
C ARG A 342 -17.45 -24.65 -0.21
N PHE A 343 -17.18 -23.46 0.33
CA PHE A 343 -15.87 -22.79 0.24
C PHE A 343 -15.14 -22.71 1.59
N ASN A 344 -15.60 -23.46 2.60
CA ASN A 344 -15.02 -23.52 3.95
C ASN A 344 -14.86 -22.13 4.62
N LEU A 345 -15.89 -21.28 4.50
CA LEU A 345 -15.91 -19.93 5.04
C LEU A 345 -16.79 -19.82 6.32
N GLN A 346 -17.10 -20.93 6.98
CA GLN A 346 -18.00 -20.94 8.14
C GLN A 346 -17.41 -20.23 9.36
N SER A 347 -16.09 -20.07 9.42
CA SER A 347 -15.39 -19.37 10.51
C SER A 347 -15.52 -17.85 10.43
N ILE A 348 -16.09 -17.29 9.36
CA ILE A 348 -16.29 -15.85 9.24
C ILE A 348 -17.36 -15.39 10.23
N SER A 349 -16.95 -14.54 11.16
CA SER A 349 -17.83 -14.05 12.24
C SER A 349 -18.88 -13.08 11.72
N ALA A 350 -20.16 -13.36 12.01
CA ALA A 350 -21.31 -12.55 11.57
C ALA A 350 -21.26 -11.05 11.97
N PRO A 351 -20.75 -10.64 13.15
CA PRO A 351 -20.63 -9.23 13.53
C PRO A 351 -19.73 -8.42 12.58
N SER A 352 -18.75 -9.05 11.95
CA SER A 352 -17.83 -8.40 11.00
C SER A 352 -18.39 -8.36 9.57
N LEU A 353 -19.53 -9.01 9.30
CA LEU A 353 -20.19 -8.99 7.99
C LEU A 353 -21.13 -7.79 7.87
N GLN A 354 -20.93 -6.98 6.86
CA GLN A 354 -21.76 -5.82 6.57
C GLN A 354 -22.12 -5.74 5.09
N VAL A 355 -23.37 -5.37 4.82
CA VAL A 355 -23.88 -5.15 3.46
C VAL A 355 -23.97 -3.66 3.18
N PHE A 356 -23.43 -3.25 2.04
CA PHE A 356 -23.49 -1.89 1.54
C PHE A 356 -24.13 -1.93 0.14
N GLY A 357 -25.38 -1.48 0.05
CA GLY A 357 -26.21 -1.72 -1.14
C GLY A 357 -26.49 -3.22 -1.32
N GLN A 358 -25.87 -3.84 -2.32
CA GLN A 358 -25.94 -5.28 -2.62
C GLN A 358 -24.61 -6.02 -2.37
N GLU A 359 -23.56 -5.29 -1.97
CA GLU A 359 -22.22 -5.83 -1.81
C GLU A 359 -22.00 -6.26 -0.35
N LEU A 360 -21.55 -7.50 -0.16
CA LEU A 360 -21.22 -8.09 1.13
C LEU A 360 -19.72 -7.94 1.41
N TRP A 361 -19.40 -7.37 2.56
CA TRP A 361 -18.04 -7.11 3.01
C TRP A 361 -17.76 -7.80 4.34
N LEU A 362 -16.55 -8.33 4.47
CA LEU A 362 -15.95 -8.68 5.75
C LEU A 362 -15.08 -7.51 6.21
N LEU A 363 -15.54 -6.82 7.25
CA LEU A 363 -14.82 -5.69 7.83
C LEU A 363 -13.60 -6.16 8.66
N PRO A 364 -12.50 -5.39 8.68
CA PRO A 364 -11.35 -5.66 9.54
C PRO A 364 -11.71 -5.60 11.03
N THR A 365 -10.88 -6.16 11.89
CA THR A 365 -11.06 -6.07 13.35
C THR A 365 -9.76 -5.59 14.01
N PRO A 366 -9.76 -4.44 14.69
CA PRO A 366 -10.90 -3.53 14.90
C PRO A 366 -11.29 -2.76 13.62
N CYS A 367 -12.56 -2.37 13.50
CA CYS A 367 -13.04 -1.48 12.43
C CYS A 367 -13.51 -0.15 13.03
N PRO A 368 -13.07 1.01 12.51
CA PRO A 368 -13.61 2.29 12.95
C PRO A 368 -15.04 2.51 12.45
N ASN A 369 -15.70 3.52 12.99
CA ASN A 369 -16.98 3.96 12.44
C ASN A 369 -16.78 4.56 11.03
N LEU A 370 -17.35 3.89 10.02
CA LEU A 370 -17.23 4.29 8.61
C LEU A 370 -18.27 5.34 8.19
N SER A 371 -19.17 5.76 9.08
CA SER A 371 -20.22 6.71 8.74
C SER A 371 -19.63 8.06 8.29
N GLY A 372 -19.99 8.47 7.07
CA GLY A 372 -19.52 9.72 6.46
C GLY A 372 -18.15 9.62 5.79
N LEU A 373 -17.41 8.52 5.95
CA LEU A 373 -16.17 8.28 5.23
C LEU A 373 -16.47 7.81 3.80
N ARG A 374 -15.75 8.38 2.83
CA ARG A 374 -15.70 7.92 1.45
C ARG A 374 -14.71 6.76 1.36
N CYS A 375 -15.22 5.55 1.54
CA CYS A 375 -14.46 4.32 1.37
C CYS A 375 -14.62 3.80 -0.07
N LEU A 376 -13.51 3.52 -0.74
CA LEU A 376 -13.47 2.76 -1.99
C LEU A 376 -13.43 1.25 -1.71
N ARG A 377 -12.88 0.86 -0.57
CA ARG A 377 -12.77 -0.51 -0.07
C ARG A 377 -12.83 -0.48 1.45
N GLN A 378 -13.45 -1.48 2.08
CA GLN A 378 -13.69 -1.51 3.53
C GLN A 378 -13.48 -2.91 4.11
N GLY A 379 -12.29 -3.48 3.88
CA GLY A 379 -11.97 -4.86 4.21
C GLY A 379 -12.00 -5.78 2.99
N LEU A 380 -12.38 -7.03 3.21
CA LEU A 380 -12.48 -8.03 2.15
C LEU A 380 -13.88 -7.98 1.52
N HIS A 381 -13.96 -7.62 0.25
CA HIS A 381 -15.18 -7.77 -0.53
C HIS A 381 -15.44 -9.26 -0.72
N LEU A 382 -16.56 -9.79 -0.22
CA LEU A 382 -16.90 -11.21 -0.35
C LEU A 382 -17.64 -11.51 -1.65
N GLY A 383 -18.54 -10.61 -2.05
CA GLY A 383 -19.39 -10.81 -3.23
C GLY A 383 -20.64 -9.95 -3.18
N SER A 384 -21.54 -10.16 -4.14
CA SER A 384 -22.79 -9.43 -4.25
C SER A 384 -24.00 -10.34 -4.26
N PHE A 385 -25.13 -9.81 -3.78
CA PHE A 385 -26.42 -10.48 -3.85
C PHE A 385 -27.16 -10.04 -5.12
N LEU A 386 -27.31 -10.95 -6.08
CA LEU A 386 -27.95 -10.70 -7.37
C LEU A 386 -28.99 -11.78 -7.64
N LYS A 387 -30.20 -11.35 -8.03
CA LYS A 387 -31.30 -12.27 -8.44
C LYS A 387 -31.52 -13.42 -7.44
N LYS A 388 -31.57 -13.10 -6.14
CA LYS A 388 -31.76 -14.08 -5.05
C LYS A 388 -30.66 -15.14 -4.95
N ARG A 389 -29.41 -14.76 -5.27
CA ARG A 389 -28.22 -15.63 -5.19
C ARG A 389 -27.00 -14.82 -4.76
N PHE A 390 -26.03 -15.51 -4.16
CA PHE A 390 -24.71 -14.94 -3.89
C PHE A 390 -23.76 -15.14 -5.08
N HIS A 391 -23.08 -14.07 -5.47
CA HIS A 391 -22.07 -14.04 -6.51
C HIS A 391 -20.72 -13.66 -5.88
N PRO A 392 -19.75 -14.58 -5.78
CA PRO A 392 -18.49 -14.30 -5.12
C PRO A 392 -17.67 -13.27 -5.90
N SER A 393 -16.92 -12.45 -5.16
CA SER A 393 -16.10 -11.39 -5.73
C SER A 393 -14.75 -11.92 -6.22
N PHE A 394 -14.11 -11.17 -7.11
CA PHE A 394 -12.70 -11.38 -7.45
C PHE A 394 -11.79 -11.25 -6.22
N ALA A 395 -12.03 -10.26 -5.35
CA ALA A 395 -11.27 -10.07 -4.12
C ALA A 395 -11.22 -11.31 -3.21
N LEU A 396 -12.36 -12.02 -3.08
CA LEU A 396 -12.43 -13.26 -2.31
C LEU A 396 -11.55 -14.34 -2.93
N ALA A 397 -11.58 -14.52 -4.25
CA ALA A 397 -10.70 -15.47 -4.93
C ALA A 397 -9.22 -15.15 -4.67
N MET A 398 -8.84 -13.87 -4.68
CA MET A 398 -7.46 -13.45 -4.42
C MET A 398 -7.02 -13.70 -2.97
N ALA A 399 -7.95 -13.77 -2.03
CA ALA A 399 -7.68 -14.03 -0.61
C ALA A 399 -7.76 -15.52 -0.23
N LEU A 400 -8.34 -16.38 -1.08
CA LEU A 400 -8.45 -17.81 -0.83
C LEU A 400 -7.12 -18.53 -1.07
N SER A 401 -6.90 -19.59 -0.30
CA SER A 401 -5.76 -20.47 -0.49
C SER A 401 -6.02 -21.46 -1.65
N PRO A 402 -5.06 -21.63 -2.58
CA PRO A 402 -5.14 -22.61 -3.66
C PRO A 402 -5.03 -24.07 -3.17
N SER A 403 -4.47 -24.32 -1.98
CA SER A 403 -4.41 -25.65 -1.36
C SER A 403 -5.67 -26.01 -0.58
N ALA A 404 -6.56 -25.05 -0.31
CA ALA A 404 -7.81 -25.31 0.39
C ALA A 404 -8.65 -26.41 -0.30
N SER A 405 -9.32 -27.23 0.52
CA SER A 405 -10.24 -28.28 0.06
C SER A 405 -11.59 -27.69 -0.34
N ILE A 406 -11.59 -26.92 -1.43
CA ILE A 406 -12.75 -26.21 -2.01
C ILE A 406 -12.89 -26.55 -3.50
N PRO A 407 -14.06 -26.33 -4.13
CA PRO A 407 -14.21 -26.50 -5.58
C PRO A 407 -13.20 -25.65 -6.35
N LYS A 408 -12.33 -26.30 -7.12
CA LYS A 408 -11.25 -25.65 -7.86
C LYS A 408 -10.99 -26.29 -9.22
N LEU A 409 -10.46 -25.50 -10.14
CA LEU A 409 -10.02 -25.94 -11.45
C LEU A 409 -8.61 -25.40 -11.73
N ASP A 410 -7.66 -26.30 -11.92
CA ASP A 410 -6.32 -25.95 -12.38
C ASP A 410 -6.36 -25.66 -13.89
N LEU A 411 -5.79 -24.54 -14.31
CA LEU A 411 -5.79 -24.07 -15.68
C LEU A 411 -4.47 -24.41 -16.39
N SER A 412 -4.56 -24.70 -17.68
CA SER A 412 -3.43 -24.58 -18.60
C SER A 412 -3.12 -23.10 -18.90
N TYR A 413 -1.99 -22.82 -19.55
CA TYR A 413 -1.66 -21.47 -20.00
C TYR A 413 -2.71 -20.91 -20.98
N GLU A 414 -3.20 -21.74 -21.91
CA GLU A 414 -4.23 -21.35 -22.87
C GLU A 414 -5.56 -21.00 -22.17
N GLU A 415 -6.00 -21.83 -21.22
CA GLU A 415 -7.20 -21.57 -20.42
C GLU A 415 -7.04 -20.29 -19.56
N TRP A 416 -5.85 -20.08 -18.97
CA TRP A 416 -5.52 -18.85 -18.25
C TRP A 416 -5.61 -17.63 -19.16
N SER A 417 -5.01 -17.70 -20.36
CA SER A 417 -5.03 -16.63 -21.36
C SER A 417 -6.45 -16.26 -21.78
N HIS A 418 -7.31 -17.24 -22.07
CA HIS A 418 -8.73 -16.99 -22.32
C HIS A 418 -9.41 -16.32 -21.13
N TYR A 419 -9.12 -16.78 -19.91
CA TYR A 419 -9.72 -16.24 -18.69
C TYR A 419 -9.36 -14.76 -18.46
N ILE A 420 -8.08 -14.38 -18.57
CA ILE A 420 -7.66 -12.98 -18.36
C ILE A 420 -8.15 -12.04 -19.46
N GLN A 421 -8.41 -12.55 -20.67
CA GLN A 421 -9.03 -11.78 -21.76
C GLN A 421 -10.54 -11.61 -21.59
N GLY A 422 -11.14 -12.34 -20.65
CA GLY A 422 -12.57 -12.26 -20.37
C GLY A 422 -13.43 -13.27 -21.15
N GLU A 423 -12.79 -14.26 -21.76
CA GLU A 423 -13.40 -15.28 -22.60
C GLU A 423 -13.80 -16.51 -21.78
N THR A 424 -14.72 -17.30 -22.32
CA THR A 424 -15.11 -18.60 -21.78
C THR A 424 -14.29 -19.71 -22.44
N PHE A 425 -14.04 -20.79 -21.73
CA PHE A 425 -13.34 -21.96 -22.27
C PHE A 425 -14.04 -23.26 -21.89
N GLN A 426 -13.73 -24.35 -22.60
CA GLN A 426 -14.30 -25.67 -22.37
C GLN A 426 -13.47 -26.45 -21.36
N LYS A 427 -14.11 -26.99 -20.33
CA LYS A 427 -13.51 -27.90 -19.36
C LYS A 427 -14.59 -28.84 -18.80
N PRO A 428 -14.47 -30.17 -18.97
CA PRO A 428 -15.51 -31.12 -18.56
C PRO A 428 -15.91 -30.98 -17.08
N GLY A 429 -17.22 -31.01 -16.82
CA GLY A 429 -17.78 -30.95 -15.46
C GLY A 429 -18.93 -29.96 -15.32
N ASN A 430 -19.47 -29.87 -14.11
CA ASN A 430 -20.62 -29.04 -13.77
C ASN A 430 -20.58 -28.58 -12.31
N GLN A 431 -19.40 -28.18 -11.82
CA GLN A 431 -19.19 -27.88 -10.41
C GLN A 431 -19.87 -26.58 -9.94
N GLY A 432 -20.33 -25.72 -10.86
CA GLY A 432 -20.81 -24.39 -10.50
C GLY A 432 -19.65 -23.44 -10.20
N TRP A 433 -19.74 -22.66 -9.12
CA TRP A 433 -18.64 -21.78 -8.72
C TRP A 433 -17.40 -22.60 -8.35
N CYS A 434 -16.24 -22.18 -8.87
CA CYS A 434 -14.96 -22.81 -8.63
C CYS A 434 -13.85 -21.76 -8.61
N LEU A 435 -12.90 -21.93 -7.70
CA LEU A 435 -11.66 -21.16 -7.68
C LEU A 435 -10.82 -21.61 -8.88
N LEU A 436 -10.40 -20.67 -9.73
CA LEU A 436 -9.49 -20.97 -10.81
C LEU A 436 -8.07 -20.82 -10.29
N CYS A 437 -7.24 -21.83 -10.56
CA CYS A 437 -5.85 -21.88 -10.16
C CYS A 437 -4.95 -22.00 -11.39
N TYR A 438 -3.80 -21.34 -11.39
CA TYR A 438 -2.75 -21.53 -12.39
C TYR A 438 -1.42 -21.71 -11.68
N HIS A 439 -0.74 -22.84 -11.89
CA HIS A 439 0.53 -23.17 -11.24
C HIS A 439 0.49 -22.94 -9.71
N HIS A 440 -0.53 -23.51 -9.06
CA HIS A 440 -0.78 -23.35 -7.62
C HIS A 440 -1.07 -21.91 -7.15
N MET A 441 -1.37 -20.98 -8.05
CA MET A 441 -1.77 -19.61 -7.69
C MET A 441 -3.27 -19.42 -7.89
N SER A 442 -3.93 -18.74 -6.96
CA SER A 442 -5.32 -18.32 -7.14
C SER A 442 -5.39 -17.11 -8.08
N ILE A 443 -6.15 -17.24 -9.17
CA ILE A 443 -6.24 -16.20 -10.20
C ILE A 443 -7.63 -15.57 -10.33
N GLY A 444 -8.66 -16.14 -9.69
CA GLY A 444 -10.03 -15.63 -9.72
C GLY A 444 -11.11 -16.72 -9.65
N PHE A 445 -12.38 -16.35 -9.84
CA PHE A 445 -13.49 -17.30 -9.89
C PHE A 445 -13.93 -17.59 -11.32
N GLY A 446 -14.33 -18.83 -11.57
CA GLY A 446 -15.09 -19.26 -12.73
C GLY A 446 -16.40 -19.91 -12.31
N LYS A 447 -17.35 -20.01 -13.24
CA LYS A 447 -18.56 -20.81 -13.04
C LYS A 447 -18.70 -21.88 -14.11
N GLN A 448 -18.39 -23.13 -13.75
CA GLN A 448 -18.48 -24.28 -14.63
C GLN A 448 -19.93 -24.76 -14.75
N VAL A 449 -20.48 -24.69 -15.97
CA VAL A 449 -21.85 -25.11 -16.29
C VAL A 449 -21.81 -25.94 -17.57
N GLN A 450 -22.22 -27.21 -17.50
CA GLN A 450 -22.34 -28.12 -18.66
C GLN A 450 -21.07 -28.16 -19.53
N GLY A 451 -19.89 -28.30 -18.91
CA GLY A 451 -18.61 -28.36 -19.62
C GLY A 451 -18.03 -27.01 -20.06
N THR A 452 -18.74 -25.89 -19.88
CA THR A 452 -18.22 -24.55 -20.17
C THR A 452 -17.92 -23.79 -18.88
N VAL A 453 -16.72 -23.21 -18.78
CA VAL A 453 -16.35 -22.31 -17.67
C VAL A 453 -16.69 -20.88 -18.04
N LYS A 454 -17.66 -20.30 -17.35
CA LYS A 454 -18.03 -18.89 -17.51
C LYS A 454 -17.02 -17.98 -16.81
N ASN A 455 -16.72 -16.87 -17.47
CA ASN A 455 -15.73 -15.89 -17.04
C ASN A 455 -16.30 -14.89 -16.02
N PHE A 456 -15.60 -14.72 -14.89
CA PHE A 456 -15.87 -13.68 -13.91
C PHE A 456 -14.64 -12.81 -13.61
N TYR A 457 -13.67 -12.79 -14.54
CA TYR A 457 -12.53 -11.90 -14.45
C TYR A 457 -12.98 -10.43 -14.64
N PRO A 458 -12.59 -9.50 -13.74
CA PRO A 458 -13.06 -8.12 -13.79
C PRO A 458 -12.78 -7.45 -15.13
N LYS A 459 -13.80 -6.84 -15.74
CA LYS A 459 -13.70 -6.21 -17.07
C LYS A 459 -12.57 -5.19 -17.19
N GLY A 460 -12.36 -4.40 -16.14
CA GLY A 460 -11.32 -3.36 -16.10
C GLY A 460 -9.90 -3.90 -15.94
N LEU A 461 -9.73 -5.18 -15.59
CA LEU A 461 -8.42 -5.82 -15.41
C LEU A 461 -8.03 -6.72 -16.57
N ARG A 462 -8.85 -6.81 -17.63
CA ARG A 462 -8.59 -7.67 -18.79
C ARG A 462 -7.40 -7.17 -19.59
N PHE A 463 -6.55 -8.08 -20.03
CA PHE A 463 -5.40 -7.79 -20.88
C PHE A 463 -5.05 -8.97 -21.79
N ILE A 464 -4.30 -8.69 -22.84
CA ILE A 464 -3.71 -9.70 -23.72
C ILE A 464 -2.33 -10.05 -23.15
N PRO A 465 -2.07 -11.31 -22.78
CA PRO A 465 -0.75 -11.73 -22.29
C PRO A 465 0.29 -11.66 -23.41
N HIS A 466 1.57 -11.62 -23.03
CA HIS A 466 2.68 -11.55 -23.97
C HIS A 466 3.01 -12.88 -24.62
#